data_AF-A0A7J8N300-F1
#
_entry.id   AF-A0A7J8N300-F1
#
_cell.length_a   1.000
_cell.length_b   1.000
_cell.length_c   1.000
_cell.angle_alpha   90.00
_cell.angle_beta   90.00
_cell.angle_gamma   90.00
#
_symmetry.space_group_name_H-M   'P 1'
#
loop_
_entity.id
_entity.type
_entity.pdbx_description
1 polymer ?
#
loop_
_entity_poly.entity_id
_entity_poly.type
_entity_poly.pdbx_seq_one_letter_code
_entity_poly.pdbx_strand_id
1 'polypeptide(L)'
;MELFRPLRVAVVSRGPDTELLVANPVELSGRGRPLVFHDITLALKNLNIQIFSVEIGRHMIRDREWEVYRILLEEGDSHHVSRNMIEEGVRKLLMGWE
;
A
#
# COMPACT_ATOMS: atom_id res chain seq x y z
N MET A 1 16.78 0.34 12.64
CA MET A 1 16.13 0.40 11.31
C MET A 1 14.64 -0.01 11.33
N GLU A 2 14.10 -0.63 12.38
CA GLU A 2 12.64 -0.93 12.45
C GLU A 2 11.78 0.18 13.08
N LEU A 3 12.40 1.16 13.75
CA LEU A 3 11.71 2.32 14.34
C LEU A 3 11.37 3.44 13.33
N PHE A 4 11.96 3.43 12.13
CA PHE A 4 11.80 4.53 11.15
C PHE A 4 10.77 4.24 10.05
N ARG A 5 10.36 2.98 9.83
CA ARG A 5 9.39 2.59 8.80
C ARG A 5 8.53 1.43 9.31
N PRO A 6 7.49 1.72 10.12
CA PRO A 6 6.63 0.68 10.69
C PRO A 6 5.88 -0.13 9.64
N LEU A 7 5.69 0.42 8.43
CA LEU A 7 5.00 -0.17 7.30
C LEU A 7 5.86 -0.09 6.04
N ARG A 8 5.68 -1.04 5.12
CA ARG A 8 6.38 -1.09 3.82
C ARG A 8 5.40 -0.75 2.71
N VAL A 9 5.80 0.14 1.81
CA VAL A 9 5.04 0.53 0.61
C VAL A 9 6.00 0.46 -0.55
N ALA A 10 5.63 -0.24 -1.62
CA ALA A 10 6.43 -0.37 -2.83
C ALA A 10 5.52 -0.50 -4.06
N VAL A 11 5.90 0.15 -5.17
CA VAL A 11 5.29 -0.10 -6.48
C VAL A 11 6.21 -1.00 -7.30
N VAL A 12 5.67 -2.14 -7.74
CA VAL A 12 6.41 -3.19 -8.45
C VAL A 12 5.76 -3.53 -9.78
N SER A 13 6.54 -4.06 -10.72
CA SER A 13 6.02 -4.62 -11.97
C SER A 13 5.66 -6.09 -11.77
N ARG A 14 4.48 -6.48 -12.26
CA ARG A 14 4.02 -7.88 -12.35
C ARG A 14 3.77 -8.21 -13.82
N GLY A 15 4.84 -8.57 -14.53
CA GLY A 15 4.78 -8.73 -15.98
C GLY A 15 4.42 -7.40 -16.65
N PRO A 16 3.37 -7.34 -17.49
CA PRO A 16 2.90 -6.08 -18.07
C PRO A 16 2.19 -5.17 -17.05
N ASP A 17 1.76 -5.71 -15.92
CA ASP A 17 0.93 -4.95 -14.97
C ASP A 17 1.77 -4.22 -13.92
N THR A 18 1.17 -3.21 -13.29
CA THR A 18 1.72 -2.50 -12.13
C THR A 18 0.97 -2.89 -10.85
N GLU A 19 1.70 -3.29 -9.80
CA GLU A 19 1.14 -3.58 -8.47
C GLU A 19 1.65 -2.59 -7.42
N LEU A 20 0.75 -2.14 -6.55
CA LEU A 20 1.09 -1.51 -5.28
C LEU A 20 1.08 -2.59 -4.17
N LEU A 21 2.19 -2.69 -3.45
CA LEU A 21 2.35 -3.56 -2.28
C LEU A 21 2.41 -2.73 -1.01
N VAL A 22 1.53 -3.04 -0.06
CA VAL A 22 1.57 -2.48 1.29
C VAL A 22 1.66 -3.61 2.31
N ALA A 23 2.74 -3.66 3.07
CA ALA A 23 2.89 -4.61 4.19
C ALA A 23 2.81 -3.84 5.50
N ASN A 24 1.79 -4.16 6.29
CA ASN A 24 1.50 -3.56 7.58
C ASN A 24 1.60 -4.61 8.68
N PRO A 25 2.45 -4.43 9.71
CA PRO A 25 2.56 -5.40 10.79
C PRO A 25 1.34 -5.32 11.71
N VAL A 26 0.81 -6.49 12.07
CA VAL A 26 -0.46 -6.61 12.81
C VAL A 26 -0.31 -6.12 14.25
N GLU A 27 0.87 -6.24 14.86
CA GLU A 27 1.10 -5.83 16.25
C GLU A 27 1.02 -4.30 16.43
N LEU A 28 1.39 -3.52 15.39
CA LEU A 28 1.24 -2.06 15.40
C LEU A 28 -0.19 -1.59 15.14
N SER A 29 -1.06 -2.51 14.72
CA SER A 29 -2.42 -2.22 14.31
C SER A 29 -3.44 -2.68 15.34
N GLY A 30 -3.03 -3.01 16.58
CA GLY A 30 -3.82 -3.65 17.64
C GLY A 30 -5.34 -3.63 17.44
N ARG A 31 -5.94 -4.74 16.95
CA ARG A 31 -7.39 -4.87 16.65
C ARG A 31 -8.06 -3.68 15.91
N GLY A 32 -7.31 -2.83 15.21
CA GLY A 32 -7.68 -1.42 15.26
C GLY A 32 -6.88 -0.44 14.40
N ARG A 33 -6.22 -0.87 13.32
CA ARG A 33 -6.07 0.04 12.17
C ARG A 33 -7.08 -0.31 11.07
N PRO A 34 -8.39 -0.13 11.31
CA PRO A 34 -9.47 -0.55 10.41
C PRO A 34 -9.51 0.25 9.10
N LEU A 35 -8.51 1.08 8.82
CA LEU A 35 -8.47 1.99 7.70
C LEU A 35 -7.26 1.80 6.77
N VAL A 36 -6.40 0.79 6.95
CA VAL A 36 -5.25 0.62 6.03
C VAL A 36 -5.71 0.52 4.57
N PHE A 37 -6.73 -0.30 4.30
CA PHE A 37 -7.33 -0.35 2.97
C PHE A 37 -7.99 0.96 2.55
N HIS A 38 -8.71 1.62 3.47
CA HIS A 38 -9.33 2.91 3.22
C HIS A 38 -8.28 3.97 2.80
N ASP A 39 -7.19 4.09 3.55
CA ASP A 39 -6.12 5.06 3.31
C ASP A 39 -5.40 4.77 2.00
N ILE A 40 -5.19 3.50 1.66
CA ILE A 40 -4.70 3.09 0.34
C ILE A 40 -5.65 3.56 -0.76
N THR A 41 -6.95 3.27 -0.62
CA THR A 41 -7.95 3.67 -1.63
C THR A 41 -8.06 5.19 -1.76
N LEU A 42 -7.95 5.93 -0.67
CA LEU A 42 -7.98 7.39 -0.66
C LEU A 42 -6.74 7.98 -1.35
N ALA A 43 -5.54 7.42 -1.11
CA ALA A 43 -4.32 7.85 -1.80
C ALA A 43 -4.44 7.64 -3.31
N LEU A 44 -4.88 6.46 -3.74
CA LEU A 44 -5.04 6.14 -5.16
C LEU A 44 -6.10 7.02 -5.82
N LYS A 45 -7.22 7.27 -5.14
CA LYS A 45 -8.25 8.20 -5.60
C LYS A 45 -7.71 9.62 -5.79
N ASN A 46 -6.91 10.13 -4.85
CA ASN A 46 -6.30 11.47 -4.94
C ASN A 46 -5.29 11.58 -6.09
N LEU A 47 -4.66 10.46 -6.47
CA LEU A 47 -3.76 10.37 -7.62
C LEU A 47 -4.49 10.04 -8.94
N ASN A 48 -5.82 9.93 -8.91
CA ASN A 48 -6.65 9.52 -10.04
C ASN A 48 -6.22 8.16 -10.63
N ILE A 49 -5.81 7.22 -9.76
CA ILE A 49 -5.42 5.85 -10.12
C ILE A 49 -6.57 4.91 -9.80
N GLN A 50 -6.97 4.10 -10.77
CA GLN A 50 -8.00 3.10 -10.61
C GLN A 50 -7.42 1.77 -10.11
N ILE A 51 -8.23 1.07 -9.32
CA ILE A 51 -7.91 -0.24 -8.77
C ILE A 51 -8.60 -1.29 -9.65
N PHE A 52 -7.82 -2.18 -10.23
CA PHE A 52 -8.36 -3.31 -10.99
C PHE A 52 -8.78 -4.44 -10.04
N SER A 53 -7.90 -4.85 -9.12
CA SER A 53 -8.20 -5.89 -8.14
C SER A 53 -7.35 -5.74 -6.88
N VAL A 54 -7.77 -6.42 -5.81
CA VAL A 54 -7.10 -6.41 -4.51
C VAL A 54 -7.03 -7.81 -3.94
N GLU A 55 -5.85 -8.19 -3.46
CA GLU A 55 -5.62 -9.36 -2.63
C GLU A 55 -5.12 -8.92 -1.26
N ILE A 56 -5.72 -9.45 -0.19
CA ILE A 56 -5.33 -9.16 1.19
C ILE A 56 -4.99 -10.49 1.87
N GLY A 57 -3.74 -10.63 2.29
CA GLY A 57 -3.22 -11.84 2.91
C GLY A 57 -2.54 -11.55 4.24
N ARG A 58 -2.54 -12.53 5.15
CA ARG A 58 -1.73 -12.50 6.37
C ARG A 58 -0.56 -13.45 6.25
N HIS A 59 0.62 -12.96 6.60
CA HIS A 59 1.88 -13.68 6.45
C HIS A 59 2.71 -13.59 7.74
N MET A 60 3.20 -14.74 8.21
CA MET A 60 4.19 -14.80 9.29
C MET A 60 5.59 -14.64 8.72
N ILE A 61 6.32 -13.61 9.16
CA ILE A 61 7.71 -13.35 8.77
C ILE A 61 8.52 -13.15 10.04
N ARG A 62 9.47 -14.06 10.31
CA ARG A 62 10.37 -13.99 11.49
C ARG A 62 9.60 -13.74 12.79
N ASP A 63 8.58 -14.56 13.04
CA ASP A 63 7.70 -14.53 14.22
C ASP A 63 6.82 -13.28 14.35
N ARG A 64 6.69 -12.50 13.28
CA ARG A 64 5.83 -11.31 13.20
C ARG A 64 4.71 -11.51 12.19
N GLU A 65 3.48 -11.16 12.52
CA GLU A 65 2.34 -11.24 11.61
C GLU A 65 2.23 -9.95 10.78
N TRP A 66 2.12 -10.08 9.46
CA TRP A 66 1.96 -8.97 8.53
C TRP A 66 0.68 -9.15 7.72
N GLU A 67 -0.12 -8.09 7.65
CA GLU A 67 -1.18 -7.98 6.67
C GLU A 67 -0.63 -7.30 5.41
N VAL A 68 -0.70 -8.02 4.29
CA VAL A 68 -0.16 -7.59 3.00
C VAL A 68 -1.31 -7.33 2.06
N TYR A 69 -1.34 -6.10 1.54
CA TYR A 69 -2.27 -5.65 0.52
C TYR A 69 -1.52 -5.63 -0.81
N ARG A 70 -2.03 -6.40 -1.78
CA ARG A 70 -1.55 -6.39 -3.15
C ARG A 70 -2.65 -5.80 -4.02
N ILE A 71 -2.38 -4.63 -4.58
CA ILE A 71 -3.36 -3.88 -5.37
C ILE A 71 -2.87 -3.86 -6.81
N LEU A 72 -3.64 -4.47 -7.70
CA LEU A 72 -3.40 -4.38 -9.13
C LEU A 72 -3.94 -3.04 -9.62
N LEU A 73 -3.07 -2.20 -10.17
CA LEU A 73 -3.43 -0.88 -10.68
C LEU A 73 -3.85 -0.99 -12.14
N GLU A 74 -4.90 -0.28 -12.51
CA GLU A 74 -5.31 -0.17 -13.92
C GLU A 74 -4.41 0.87 -14.61
N GLU A 75 -3.69 0.46 -15.66
CA GLU A 75 -2.97 1.37 -16.56
C GLU A 75 -3.97 2.09 -17.47
N GLY A 76 -4.71 3.05 -16.91
CA GLY A 76 -5.49 4.01 -17.70
C GLY A 76 -4.61 5.10 -18.32
N ASP A 77 -5.20 6.22 -18.74
CA ASP A 77 -4.48 7.44 -19.18
C ASP A 77 -3.58 8.07 -18.09
N SER A 78 -3.48 7.44 -16.90
CA SER A 78 -2.66 7.80 -15.74
C SER A 78 -1.15 7.60 -15.94
N HIS A 79 -0.64 7.65 -17.18
CA HIS A 79 0.78 7.54 -17.56
C HIS A 79 1.69 8.62 -16.92
N HIS A 80 1.12 9.55 -16.16
CA HIS A 80 1.81 10.71 -15.60
C HIS A 80 2.25 10.56 -14.14
N VAL A 81 1.76 9.56 -13.39
CA VAL A 81 2.12 9.42 -11.97
C VAL A 81 3.35 8.53 -11.81
N SER A 82 4.45 9.10 -11.31
CA SER A 82 5.67 8.34 -11.03
C SER A 82 5.47 7.38 -9.86
N ARG A 83 6.17 6.24 -9.87
CA ARG A 83 6.15 5.24 -8.78
C ARG A 83 6.42 5.86 -7.41
N ASN A 84 7.38 6.78 -7.34
CA ASN A 84 7.71 7.49 -6.10
C ASN A 84 6.54 8.36 -5.59
N MET A 85 5.76 8.99 -6.48
CA MET A 85 4.58 9.76 -6.07
C MET A 85 3.49 8.85 -5.49
N ILE A 86 3.29 7.67 -6.07
CA ILE A 86 2.35 6.67 -5.54
C ILE A 86 2.81 6.21 -4.15
N GLU A 87 4.07 5.81 -4.03
CA GLU A 87 4.61 5.31 -2.77
C GLU A 87 4.55 6.35 -1.64
N GLU A 88 4.94 7.60 -1.92
CA GLU A 88 4.88 8.69 -0.94
C GLU A 88 3.44 9.07 -0.60
N GLY A 89 2.53 9.16 -1.57
CA GLY A 89 1.13 9.50 -1.31
C GLY A 89 0.43 8.47 -0.43
N VAL A 90 0.65 7.18 -0.70
CA VAL A 90 0.14 6.08 0.12
C VAL A 90 0.79 6.09 1.51
N ARG A 91 2.12 6.27 1.58
CA ARG A 91 2.85 6.31 2.85
C ARG A 91 2.40 7.46 3.74
N LYS A 92 2.17 8.65 3.19
CA LYS A 92 1.69 9.83 3.90
C LYS A 92 0.36 9.57 4.61
N LEU A 93 -0.65 9.10 3.87
CA LEU A 93 -1.95 8.75 4.47
C LEU A 93 -1.81 7.63 5.51
N LEU A 94 -1.05 6.59 5.19
CA LEU A 94 -0.77 5.51 6.13
C LEU A 94 0.06 5.95 7.33
N MET A 95 0.71 7.10 7.35
CA MET A 95 1.46 7.58 8.51
C MET A 95 0.73 8.71 9.24
N GLY A 96 -0.39 9.21 8.71
CA GLY A 96 -1.06 10.42 9.20
C GLY A 96 -0.21 11.67 9.01
N TRP A 97 0.67 11.67 8.01
CA TRP A 97 1.52 12.80 7.65
C TRP A 97 0.85 13.54 6.49
N GLU A 98 0.18 14.66 6.76
CA GLU A 98 -0.37 15.54 5.71
C GLU A 98 0.73 15.97 4.70
#